data_AF-A0A7Y2GN09-F1
#
_entry.id   AF-A0A7Y2GN09-F1
#
_cell.length_a   1.000
_cell.length_b   1.000
_cell.length_c   1.000
_cell.angle_alpha   90.00
_cell.angle_beta   90.00
_cell.angle_gamma   90.00
#
_symmetry.space_group_name_H-M   'P 1'
#
loop_
_entity.id
_entity.type
_entity.pdbx_description
1 polymer ?
#
loop_
_entity_poly.entity_id
_entity_poly.type
_entity_poly.pdbx_seq_one_letter_code
_entity_poly.pdbx_strand_id
1 'polypeptide(L)'
;LLGTIAKTQEQSAPFGATFVVILAAIGGVWVPVFAMPGFMQVLSKLSPMNWGLSAFYDVFLRNVGFAELVPEISLLFFFFLLTTLIAVIYNERKNAV
;
A
#
# COMPACT_ATOMS: atom_id res chain seq x y z
N LEU A 1 6.11 9.82 -3.38
CA LEU A 1 6.21 9.33 -4.78
C LEU A 1 5.28 10.05 -5.75
N LEU A 2 3.96 9.91 -5.65
CA LEU A 2 3.03 10.41 -6.68
C LEU A 2 3.19 11.91 -6.99
N GLY A 3 3.39 12.74 -5.96
CA GLY A 3 3.65 14.17 -6.12
C GLY A 3 4.94 14.52 -6.86
N THR A 4 5.96 13.64 -6.87
CA THR A 4 7.20 13.88 -7.63
C THR A 4 7.00 13.62 -9.12
N ILE A 5 6.07 12.73 -9.47
CA ILE A 5 5.70 12.39 -10.86
C ILE A 5 4.74 13.42 -11.46
N ALA A 6 3.76 13.88 -10.67
CA ALA A 6 2.79 14.88 -11.11
C ALA A 6 3.46 16.22 -11.48
N LYS A 7 2.84 16.96 -12.41
CA LYS A 7 3.31 18.30 -12.80
C LYS A 7 2.70 19.42 -11.95
N THR A 8 1.51 19.18 -11.40
CA THR A 8 0.77 20.13 -10.55
C THR A 8 0.15 19.42 -9.36
N GLN A 9 -0.19 20.16 -8.30
CA GLN A 9 -0.90 19.59 -7.15
C GLN A 9 -2.33 19.17 -7.49
N GLU A 10 -3.00 19.91 -8.36
CA GLU A 10 -4.33 19.56 -8.86
C GLU A 10 -4.34 18.22 -9.63
N GLN A 11 -3.20 17.81 -10.18
CA GLN A 11 -3.06 16.49 -10.80
C GLN A 11 -2.74 15.40 -9.77
N SER A 12 -1.91 15.72 -8.77
CA SER A 12 -1.43 14.74 -7.80
C SER A 12 -2.53 14.25 -6.85
N ALA A 13 -3.39 15.17 -6.40
CA ALA A 13 -4.45 14.89 -5.43
C ALA A 13 -5.50 13.88 -5.94
N PRO A 14 -6.18 14.11 -7.09
CA PRO A 14 -7.18 13.16 -7.58
C PRO A 14 -6.54 11.83 -7.98
N PHE A 15 -5.31 11.84 -8.54
CA PHE A 15 -4.61 10.61 -8.88
C PHE A 15 -4.32 9.77 -7.63
N GLY A 16 -3.83 10.39 -6.55
CA GLY A 16 -3.60 9.70 -5.28
C GLY A 16 -4.88 9.09 -4.71
N ALA A 17 -5.98 9.85 -4.70
CA ALA A 17 -7.27 9.37 -4.22
C ALA A 17 -7.78 8.16 -5.04
N THR A 18 -7.77 8.24 -6.37
CA THR A 18 -8.17 7.13 -7.24
C THR A 18 -7.28 5.91 -7.05
N PHE A 19 -5.97 6.11 -6.91
CA PHE A 19 -5.02 5.02 -6.71
C PHE A 19 -5.29 4.27 -5.39
N VAL A 20 -5.59 4.99 -4.31
CA VAL A 20 -5.97 4.39 -3.02
C VAL A 20 -7.23 3.52 -3.15
N VAL A 21 -8.25 3.96 -3.90
CA VAL A 21 -9.47 3.17 -4.12
C VAL A 21 -9.17 1.87 -4.88
N ILE A 22 -8.32 1.93 -5.91
CA ILE A 22 -7.89 0.73 -6.65
C ILE A 22 -7.16 -0.24 -5.72
N LEU A 23 -6.22 0.26 -4.90
CA LEU A 23 -5.51 -0.56 -3.92
C LEU A 23 -6.46 -1.17 -2.88
N ALA A 24 -7.49 -0.45 -2.45
CA ALA A 24 -8.50 -0.94 -1.51
C ALA A 24 -9.34 -2.08 -2.10
N ALA A 25 -9.74 -1.96 -3.37
CA ALA A 25 -10.47 -3.00 -4.08
C ALA A 25 -9.63 -4.29 -4.23
N ILE A 26 -8.33 -4.17 -4.48
CA ILE A 26 -7.40 -5.31 -4.59
C ILE A 26 -7.04 -5.87 -3.21
N GLY A 27 -6.80 -5.01 -2.21
CA GLY A 27 -6.28 -5.37 -0.88
C GLY A 27 -7.27 -6.07 0.05
N GLY A 28 -8.51 -6.26 -0.38
CA GLY A 28 -9.52 -7.00 0.37
C GLY A 28 -10.40 -6.13 1.28
N VAL A 29 -10.35 -4.80 1.13
CA VAL A 29 -11.13 -3.85 1.94
C VAL A 29 -12.62 -3.91 1.58
N TRP A 30 -12.94 -4.02 0.29
CA TRP A 30 -14.32 -4.08 -0.20
C TRP A 30 -14.87 -5.50 -0.26
N VAL A 31 -14.09 -6.42 -0.83
CA VAL A 31 -14.43 -7.84 -0.95
C VAL A 31 -13.39 -8.62 -0.14
N PRO A 32 -13.78 -9.53 0.76
CA PRO A 32 -12.80 -10.31 1.50
C PRO A 32 -11.94 -11.19 0.59
N VAL A 33 -10.63 -11.27 0.86
CA VAL A 33 -9.67 -11.98 -0.01
C VAL A 33 -10.07 -13.44 -0.26
N PHE A 34 -10.55 -14.15 0.76
CA PHE A 34 -10.96 -15.56 0.62
C PHE A 34 -12.13 -15.76 -0.36
N ALA A 35 -12.93 -14.72 -0.63
CA ALA A 35 -14.06 -14.77 -1.55
C ALA A 35 -13.66 -14.40 -2.98
N MET A 36 -12.43 -13.96 -3.23
CA MET A 36 -11.95 -13.57 -4.55
C MET A 36 -11.50 -14.79 -5.38
N PRO A 37 -11.48 -14.70 -6.73
CA PRO A 37 -10.84 -15.69 -7.60
C PRO A 37 -9.34 -15.85 -7.30
N GLY A 38 -8.77 -17.04 -7.52
CA GLY A 38 -7.41 -17.39 -7.09
C GLY A 38 -6.31 -16.40 -7.53
N PHE A 39 -6.39 -15.88 -8.75
CA PHE A 39 -5.47 -14.84 -9.23
C PHE A 39 -5.52 -13.55 -8.40
N MET A 40 -6.73 -13.08 -8.06
CA MET A 40 -6.90 -11.88 -7.24
C MET A 40 -6.46 -12.11 -5.79
N GLN A 41 -6.59 -13.33 -5.25
CA GLN A 41 -6.07 -13.64 -3.92
C GLN A 41 -4.55 -13.47 -3.85
N VAL A 42 -3.83 -13.88 -4.89
CA VAL A 42 -2.38 -13.71 -4.99
C VAL A 42 -2.02 -12.23 -5.06
N LEU A 43 -2.69 -11.45 -5.91
CA LEU A 43 -2.46 -10.00 -5.98
C LEU A 43 -2.78 -9.29 -4.67
N SER A 44 -3.85 -9.70 -3.99
CA SER A 44 -4.25 -9.11 -2.72
C SER A 44 -3.17 -9.27 -1.66
N LYS A 45 -2.57 -10.46 -1.54
CA LYS A 45 -1.48 -10.74 -0.59
C LYS A 45 -0.20 -9.93 -0.84
N LEU A 46 -0.04 -9.36 -2.04
CA LEU A 46 1.07 -8.46 -2.39
C LEU A 46 0.75 -6.98 -2.15
N SER A 47 -0.50 -6.66 -1.78
CA SER A 47 -0.96 -5.30 -1.59
C SER A 47 -0.63 -4.77 -0.19
N PRO A 48 -0.07 -3.56 -0.05
CA PRO A 48 0.12 -2.93 1.26
C PRO A 48 -1.21 -2.69 2.00
N MET A 49 -2.32 -2.54 1.27
CA MET A 49 -3.65 -2.45 1.89
C MET A 49 -4.04 -3.76 2.58
N ASN A 50 -3.62 -4.91 2.05
CA ASN A 50 -3.93 -6.20 2.66
C ASN A 50 -3.11 -6.45 3.93
N TRP A 51 -1.84 -6.07 3.94
CA TRP A 51 -0.99 -6.18 5.13
C TRP A 51 -1.54 -5.32 6.28
N GLY A 52 -1.90 -4.06 5.98
CA GLY A 52 -2.52 -3.17 6.96
C GLY A 52 -3.87 -3.69 7.48
N LEU A 53 -4.71 -4.21 6.58
CA LEU A 53 -6.00 -4.77 6.96
C LEU A 53 -5.86 -6.04 7.82
N SER A 54 -4.88 -6.88 7.52
CA SER A 54 -4.61 -8.11 8.29
C SER A 54 -4.14 -7.76 9.70
N ALA A 55 -3.14 -6.87 9.84
CA ALA A 55 -2.68 -6.38 11.14
C ALA A 55 -3.82 -5.72 11.95
N PHE A 56 -4.71 -4.99 11.28
CA PHE A 56 -5.90 -4.42 11.92
C PHE A 56 -6.81 -5.52 12.49
N TYR A 57 -7.12 -6.56 11.72
CA TYR A 57 -7.91 -7.68 12.21
C TYR A 57 -7.21 -8.44 13.34
N ASP A 58 -5.89 -8.57 13.27
CA ASP A 58 -5.11 -9.26 14.29
C ASP A 58 -5.19 -8.56 15.65
N VAL A 59 -5.12 -7.22 15.65
CA VAL A 59 -5.28 -6.40 16.86
C VAL A 59 -6.72 -6.42 17.38
N PHE A 60 -7.70 -6.14 16.52
CA PHE A 60 -9.08 -5.88 16.96
C PHE A 60 -9.94 -7.14 17.12
N LEU A 61 -9.68 -8.19 16.34
CA LEU A 61 -10.54 -9.38 16.27
C LEU A 61 -9.86 -10.63 16.80
N ARG A 62 -8.53 -10.75 16.68
CA ARG A 62 -7.81 -11.98 17.02
C ARG A 62 -6.99 -11.89 18.31
N ASN A 63 -6.80 -10.69 18.86
CA ASN A 63 -6.10 -10.44 20.12
C ASN A 63 -4.70 -11.10 20.16
N VAL A 64 -3.97 -10.99 19.04
CA VAL A 64 -2.63 -11.59 18.91
C VAL A 64 -1.58 -10.80 19.68
N GLY A 65 -0.44 -11.45 19.97
CA GLY A 65 0.70 -10.76 20.57
C GLY A 65 1.42 -9.83 19.59
N PHE A 66 2.13 -8.82 20.11
CA PHE A 66 2.89 -7.87 19.29
C PHE A 66 3.89 -8.54 18.33
N ALA A 67 4.51 -9.64 18.75
CA ALA A 67 5.45 -10.40 17.93
C ALA A 67 4.83 -10.93 16.63
N GLU A 68 3.52 -11.21 16.64
CA GLU A 68 2.79 -11.70 15.47
C GLU A 68 2.48 -10.59 14.46
N LEU A 69 2.52 -9.31 14.86
CA LEU A 69 2.30 -8.16 13.97
C LEU A 69 3.59 -7.70 13.26
N VAL A 70 4.75 -8.18 13.73
CA VAL A 70 6.06 -7.78 13.19
C VAL A 70 6.17 -7.99 11.68
N PRO A 71 5.70 -9.11 11.09
CA PRO A 71 5.77 -9.32 9.64
C PRO A 71 5.02 -8.24 8.85
N GLU A 72 3.77 -7.95 9.19
CA GLU A 72 2.93 -6.97 8.50
C GLU A 72 3.51 -5.56 8.64
N ILE A 73 3.93 -5.19 9.85
CA ILE A 73 4.57 -3.89 10.12
C ILE A 73 5.87 -3.76 9.30
N SER A 74 6.66 -4.83 9.23
CA SER A 74 7.92 -4.83 8.47
C SER A 74 7.68 -4.65 6.97
N LEU A 75 6.67 -5.31 6.42
CA LEU A 75 6.29 -5.17 5.01
C LEU A 75 5.76 -3.75 4.69
N LEU A 76 4.94 -3.18 5.58
CA LEU A 76 4.47 -1.80 5.46
C LEU A 76 5.63 -0.80 5.53
N PHE A 77 6.57 -1.00 6.45
CA PHE A 77 7.75 -0.17 6.58
C PHE A 77 8.67 -0.28 5.36
N PHE A 78 8.86 -1.50 4.84
CA PHE A 78 9.58 -1.73 3.60
C PHE A 78 8.92 -1.00 2.42
N PHE A 79 7.59 -1.06 2.29
CA PHE A 79 6.86 -0.33 1.26
C PHE A 79 7.02 1.19 1.38
N PHE A 80 7.01 1.73 2.60
CA PHE A 80 7.31 3.13 2.87
C PHE A 80 8.73 3.51 2.40
N LEU A 81 9.74 2.73 2.77
CA LEU A 81 11.12 2.98 2.37
C LEU A 81 11.28 2.91 0.84
N LEU A 82 10.69 1.90 0.21
CA LEU A 82 10.74 1.71 -1.24
C LEU A 82 10.10 2.88 -1.99
N THR A 83 8.88 3.28 -1.60
CA THR A 83 8.19 4.40 -2.27
C THR A 83 8.87 5.74 -2.02
N THR A 84 9.49 5.94 -0.85
CA THR A 84 10.28 7.13 -0.52
C THR A 84 11.57 7.16 -1.32
N LEU A 85 12.31 6.05 -1.41
CA LEU A 85 13.53 5.94 -2.18
C LEU A 85 13.29 6.23 -3.66
N ILE A 86 12.24 5.63 -4.26
CA ILE A 86 11.86 5.92 -5.64
C ILE A 86 11.52 7.41 -5.81
N ALA A 87 10.83 8.01 -4.84
CA ALA A 87 10.49 9.43 -4.90
C ALA A 87 11.74 10.32 -4.93
N VAL A 88 12.73 10.04 -4.07
CA VAL A 88 14.00 10.77 -4.00
C VAL A 88 14.78 10.62 -5.29
N ILE A 89 15.02 9.38 -5.75
CA ILE A 89 15.77 9.10 -6.99
C ILE A 89 15.12 9.78 -8.19
N TYR A 90 13.79 9.71 -8.30
CA TYR A 90 13.06 10.34 -9.40
C TYR A 90 13.17 11.87 -9.34
N ASN A 91 13.07 12.46 -8.15
CA ASN A 91 13.19 13.90 -7.96
C ASN A 91 14.61 14.40 -8.31
N GLU A 92 15.65 13.69 -7.88
CA GLU A 92 17.04 14.04 -8.21
C GLU A 92 17.29 13.97 -9.72
N ARG A 93 16.87 12.88 -10.39
CA ARG A 93 17.03 12.75 -11.84
C ARG A 93 16.31 13.82 -12.64
N LYS A 94 15.12 14.24 -12.17
CA LYS A 94 14.34 15.30 -12.82
C LYS A 94 14.97 16.68 -12.68
N ASN A 95 15.66 16.94 -11.56
CA ASN A 95 16.27 18.25 -11.26
C ASN A 95 17.77 18.31 -11.62
N ALA A 96 18.36 17.22 -12.10
CA ALA A 96 19.77 17.14 -12.51
C ALA A 96 20.04 17.62 -13.96
N VAL A 97 19.02 18.16 -14.64
CA VAL A 97 19.08 18.77 -15.99
C VAL A 97 18.62 20.21 -15.87
#